data_AF-A0A5E4HEK7-F1
#
_entry.id   AF-A0A5E4HEK7-F1
#
_cell.length_a   1.000
_cell.length_b   1.000
_cell.length_c   1.000
_cell.angle_alpha   90.00
_cell.angle_beta   90.00
_cell.angle_gamma   90.00
#
_symmetry.space_group_name_H-M   'P 1'
#
loop_
_entity.id
_entity.type
_entity.pdbx_description
1 polymer ?
#
loop_
_entity_poly.entity_id
_entity_poly.type
_entity_poly.pdbx_seq_one_letter_code
_entity_poly.pdbx_strand_id
1 'polypeptide(L)' 'MFVRTKTISGRTYYYLVENKRINGKVRQKVLEYIGPTAPKPEAVEEIKRRQKGAKAPQTA' A
#
# COMPACT_ATOMS: atom_id res chain seq x y z
N MET A 1 -4.49 -5.40 0.81
CA MET A 1 -3.36 -4.50 0.48
C MET A 1 -2.65 -5.05 -0.74
N PHE A 2 -2.27 -4.22 -1.70
CA PHE A 2 -1.54 -4.64 -2.91
C PHE A 2 -0.60 -3.52 -3.39
N VAL A 3 0.38 -3.87 -4.23
CA VAL A 3 1.30 -2.89 -4.82
C VAL A 3 0.65 -2.27 -6.05
N ARG A 4 0.59 -0.94 -6.08
CA ARG A 4 0.14 -0.15 -7.21
C ARG A 4 1.33 0.52 -7.89
N THR A 5 1.41 0.36 -9.20
CA THR A 5 2.37 1.06 -10.05
C THR A 5 1.79 2.38 -10.53
N LYS A 6 2.59 3.44 -10.53
CA LYS A 6 2.22 4.76 -11.05
C LYS A 6 3.38 5.34 -11.84
N THR A 7 3.13 5.70 -13.09
CA THR A 7 4.10 6.41 -13.91
C THR A 7 3.87 7.92 -13.80
N ILE A 8 4.90 8.67 -13.46
CA ILE A 8 4.87 10.13 -13.33
C ILE A 8 6.09 10.68 -14.06
N SER A 9 5.89 11.53 -15.07
CA SER A 9 6.97 12.15 -15.85
C SER A 9 8.01 11.14 -16.37
N GLY A 10 7.53 10.01 -16.90
CA GLY A 10 8.38 8.93 -17.43
C GLY A 10 9.05 8.04 -16.37
N ARG A 11 8.86 8.31 -15.08
CA ARG A 11 9.40 7.51 -13.98
C ARG A 11 8.32 6.63 -13.37
N THR A 12 8.66 5.37 -13.13
CA THR A 12 7.76 4.39 -12.52
C THR A 12 7.95 4.36 -11.01
N TYR A 13 6.85 4.38 -10.28
CA TYR A 13 6.82 4.41 -8.82
C TYR A 13 5.87 3.35 -8.27
N TYR A 14 6.26 2.73 -7.16
CA TYR A 14 5.53 1.66 -6.52
C TYR A 14 5.00 2.12 -5.16
N TYR A 15 3.75 1.79 -4.88
CA TYR A 15 3.06 2.17 -3.65
C TYR A 15 2.32 0.95 -3.08
N LEU A 16 2.37 0.75 -1.77
CA LEU A 16 1.45 -0.17 -1.11
C LEU A 16 0.14 0.57 -0.85
N VAL A 17 -0.97 0.01 -1.36
CA VAL A 17 -2.30 0.58 -1.20
C VAL A 17 -3.27 -0.42 -0.57
N GLU A 18 -4.34 0.11 0.00
CA GLU A 18 -5.47 -0.67 0.50
C GLU A 18 -6.78 -0.08 0.02
N ASN A 19 -7.69 -0.96 -0.39
CA ASN A 19 -9.05 -0.59 -0.72
C ASN A 19 -9.98 -0.94 0.43
N LYS A 20 -10.85 0.01 0.79
CA LYS A 20 -11.94 -0.17 1.75
C LYS A 20 -13.23 0.35 1.15
N ARG A 21 -14.36 -0.29 1.47
CA ARG A 21 -15.68 0.25 1.15
C ARG A 21 -16.10 1.22 2.26
N ILE A 22 -16.40 2.46 1.89
CA ILE A 22 -16.87 3.51 2.80
C ILE A 22 -18.10 4.12 2.13
N ASN A 23 -19.24 4.06 2.81
CA ASN A 23 -20.53 4.58 2.32
C ASN A 23 -20.88 4.07 0.90
N GLY A 24 -20.77 2.76 0.69
CA GLY A 24 -21.06 2.10 -0.59
C GLY A 24 -20.03 2.34 -1.70
N LYS A 25 -19.03 3.21 -1.51
CA LYS A 25 -18.00 3.51 -2.51
C LYS A 25 -16.67 2.84 -2.15
N VAL A 26 -15.96 2.32 -3.16
CA VAL A 26 -14.58 1.85 -2.97
C VAL A 26 -13.66 3.06 -2.85
N ARG A 27 -12.99 3.18 -1.71
CA ARG A 27 -11.97 4.20 -1.44
C ARG A 27 -10.62 3.52 -1.29
N GLN A 28 -9.62 4.06 -1.98
CA GLN A 28 -8.24 3.59 -1.89
C GLN A 28 -7.45 4.51 -0.96
N LYS A 29 -6.72 3.92 -0.02
CA LYS A 29 -5.75 4.60 0.84
C LYS A 29 -4.34 4.16 0.44
N VAL A 30 -3.44 5.12 0.28
CA VAL A 30 -1.99 4.83 0.17
C VAL A 30 -1.47 4.58 1.58
N LEU A 31 -0.84 3.42 1.77
CA LEU A 31 -0.23 3.05 3.03
C LEU A 31 1.24 3.42 3.07
N GLU A 32 1.95 3.17 1.97
CA GLU A 32 3.40 3.38 1.93
C GLU A 32 3.88 3.64 0.50
N TYR A 33 4.87 4.51 0.36
CA TYR A 33 5.64 4.67 -0.87
C TYR A 33 6.85 3.75 -0.83
N ILE A 34 6.96 2.85 -1.80
CA ILE A 34 7.99 1.80 -1.83
C ILE A 34 9.25 2.32 -2.54
N GLY A 35 9.09 3.18 -3.54
CA GLY A 35 10.22 3.73 -4.31
C GLY A 35 10.04 3.60 -5.82
N PRO A 36 11.08 3.95 -6.59
CA PRO A 36 11.09 3.84 -8.05
C PRO A 36 11.49 2.44 -8.57
N THR A 37 11.99 1.56 -7.70
CA THR A 37 12.42 0.20 -8.06
C THR A 37 11.32 -0.80 -7.74
N ALA A 38 11.10 -1.76 -8.64
CA ALA A 38 10.14 -2.83 -8.41
C ALA A 38 10.55 -3.62 -7.14
N PRO A 39 9.69 -3.72 -6.13
CA PRO A 39 10.02 -4.48 -4.93
C PRO A 39 10.00 -5.98 -5.22
N LYS A 40 10.90 -6.72 -4.58
CA LYS A 40 10.86 -8.19 -4.58
C LYS A 40 9.62 -8.68 -3.82
N PRO A 41 9.06 -9.86 -4.17
CA PRO A 41 7.89 -10.41 -3.50
C PRO A 41 8.06 -10.53 -1.97
N GLU A 42 9.24 -10.94 -1.52
CA GLU A 42 9.58 -11.08 -0.10
C GLU A 42 9.48 -9.75 0.66
N ALA A 43 10.04 -8.68 0.08
CA ALA A 43 9.97 -7.34 0.65
C ALA A 43 8.52 -6.84 0.73
N VAL A 44 7.70 -7.14 -0.29
CA VAL A 44 6.27 -6.77 -0.28
C VAL A 44 5.54 -7.46 0.87
N GLU A 45 5.81 -8.73 1.13
CA GLU A 45 5.20 -9.47 2.24
C GLU A 45 5.63 -8.92 3.61
N GLU A 46 6.91 -8.55 3.76
CA GLU A 46 7.39 -7.88 4.98
C GLU A 46 6.68 -6.54 5.23
N ILE A 47 6.59 -5.69 4.20
CA ILE A 47 5.90 -4.39 4.30
C ILE A 47 4.42 -4.61 4.65
N LYS A 48 3.75 -5.60 4.05
CA LYS A 48 2.36 -5.95 4.39
C LYS A 48 2.24 -6.41 5.85
N ARG A 49 3.17 -7.22 6.36
CA ARG A 49 3.16 -7.67 7.77
C ARG A 49 3.32 -6.48 8.71
N ARG A 50 4.27 -5.58 8.46
CA ARG A 50 4.48 -4.35 9.23
C ARG A 50 3.21 -3.49 9.27
N GLN A 51 2.58 -3.28 8.12
CA GLN A 51 1.37 -2.46 8.00
C GLN A 51 0.12 -3.10 8.61
N LYS A 52 0.09 -4.44 8.74
CA LYS A 52 -0.96 -5.16 9.50
C LYS A 52 -0.72 -5.05 11.01
N GLY A 53 0.52 -5.21 11.46
CA GLY A 53 0.90 -5.09 12.88
C GLY A 53 0.67 -3.67 13.44
N ALA A 54 0.99 -2.64 12.65
CA ALA A 54 0.72 -1.24 13.01
C ALA A 54 -0.78 -0.89 13.08
N LYS A 55 -1.68 -1.81 12.69
CA LYS A 55 -3.13 -1.58 12.59
C LYS A 55 -3.95 -2.18 13.74
N ALA A 56 -3.33 -2.91 14.67
CA ALA A 56 -3.96 -3.39 15.90
C ALA A 56 -4.12 -2.23 16.91
N PRO A 57 -5.13 -2.29 17.80
CA PRO A 57 -6.27 -1.39 17.74
C PRO A 57 -6.02 -0.02 18.39
N GLN A 58 -6.37 1.05 17.66
CA GLN A 58 -6.93 2.23 18.31
C GLN A 58 -8.31 1.82 18.84
N THR A 59 -8.33 1.33 20.08
CA THR A 59 -9.57 1.05 20.81
C THR A 59 -9.93 2.31 21.58
N ALA A 60 -11.20 2.73 21.41
CA ALA A 60 -11.96 3.76 22.13
C ALA A 60 -11.51 5.22 21.96
#